data_AF-A0A0F9RWB6-F1
#
_entry.id   AF-A0A0F9RWB6-F1
#
_cell.length_a   1.000
_cell.length_b   1.000
_cell.length_c   1.000
_cell.angle_alpha   90.00
_cell.angle_beta   90.00
_cell.angle_gamma   90.00
#
_symmetry.space_group_name_H-M   'P 1'
#
loop_
_entity.id
_entity.type
_entity.pdbx_description
1 polymer ?
#
loop_
_entity_poly.entity_id
_entity_poly.type
_entity_poly.pdbx_seq_one_letter_code
_entity_poly.pdbx_strand_id
1 'polypeptide(L)'
;MIQEEESNPEKNFFKNLSSEHIRQAIEDLPEEWRLTVILADIEDYSYKEIAEVTKFPIGTVMSKLHRGRNLLRKKLLKYVKEEKLIKE
;
A
#
# COMPACT_ATOMS: atom_id res chain seq x y z
N MET A 1 7.81 15.31 -31.32
CA MET A 1 8.41 14.50 -30.25
C MET A 1 7.27 14.16 -29.29
N ILE A 2 6.80 12.92 -29.43
CA ILE A 2 5.78 12.15 -28.69
C ILE A 2 5.01 12.90 -27.57
N GLN A 3 3.74 13.24 -27.85
CA GLN A 3 2.69 13.50 -26.85
C GLN A 3 1.52 12.55 -27.15
N GLU A 4 1.67 11.27 -26.77
CA GLU A 4 0.65 10.22 -26.98
C GLU A 4 0.54 9.26 -25.77
N GLU A 5 0.97 9.67 -24.57
CA GLU A 5 0.88 8.79 -23.38
C GLU A 5 -0.36 9.00 -22.51
N GLU A 6 -1.14 10.06 -22.71
CA GLU A 6 -2.22 10.45 -21.79
C GLU A 6 -3.64 10.06 -22.25
N SER A 7 -3.81 9.64 -23.49
CA SER A 7 -5.11 9.51 -24.17
C SER A 7 -5.61 8.07 -24.36
N ASN A 8 -5.07 7.08 -23.65
CA ASN A 8 -5.70 5.76 -23.59
C ASN A 8 -6.63 5.66 -22.38
N PRO A 9 -7.96 5.88 -22.55
CA PRO A 9 -8.92 5.80 -21.45
C PRO A 9 -8.96 4.42 -20.80
N GLU A 10 -8.66 3.34 -21.51
CA GLU A 10 -8.56 2.00 -20.92
C GLU A 10 -7.34 1.92 -20.00
N LYS A 11 -6.17 2.39 -20.44
CA LYS A 11 -4.94 2.37 -19.62
C LYS A 11 -5.06 3.27 -18.39
N ASN A 12 -5.69 4.44 -18.52
CA ASN A 12 -6.02 5.32 -17.40
C ASN A 12 -7.08 4.69 -16.47
N PHE A 13 -8.08 4.00 -17.02
CA PHE A 13 -9.05 3.25 -16.24
C PHE A 13 -8.37 2.15 -15.43
N PHE A 14 -7.51 1.32 -16.03
CA PHE A 14 -6.73 0.30 -15.32
C PHE A 14 -5.77 0.89 -14.27
N LYS A 15 -5.14 2.04 -14.55
CA LYS A 15 -4.27 2.74 -13.60
C LYS A 15 -5.04 3.32 -12.40
N ASN A 16 -6.19 3.95 -12.65
CA ASN A 16 -7.06 4.50 -11.62
C ASN A 16 -7.74 3.40 -10.79
N LEU A 17 -8.19 2.30 -11.44
CA LEU A 17 -8.67 1.11 -10.75
C LEU A 17 -7.58 0.57 -9.81
N SER A 18 -6.33 0.43 -10.29
CA SER A 18 -5.24 -0.09 -9.45
C SER A 18 -4.96 0.80 -8.23
N SER A 19 -5.10 2.12 -8.38
CA SER A 19 -4.80 3.09 -7.32
C SER A 19 -5.85 3.08 -6.21
N GLU A 20 -7.14 3.00 -6.58
CA GLU A 20 -8.23 2.95 -5.60
C GLU A 20 -8.20 1.65 -4.79
N HIS A 21 -7.89 0.51 -5.42
CA HIS A 21 -7.77 -0.75 -4.71
C HIS A 21 -6.57 -0.80 -3.76
N ILE A 22 -5.45 -0.18 -4.13
CA ILE A 22 -4.30 -0.02 -3.21
C ILE A 22 -4.72 0.83 -2.02
N ARG A 23 -5.38 1.96 -2.28
CA ARG A 23 -5.89 2.85 -1.24
C ARG A 23 -6.84 2.12 -0.29
N GLN A 24 -7.85 1.43 -0.80
CA GLN A 24 -8.79 0.65 0.01
C GLN A 24 -8.07 -0.46 0.81
N ALA A 25 -7.11 -1.14 0.21
CA ALA A 25 -6.36 -2.19 0.89
C ALA A 25 -5.52 -1.66 2.05
N ILE A 26 -5.01 -0.43 1.94
CA ILE A 26 -4.33 0.29 3.03
C ILE A 26 -5.36 0.74 4.08
N GLU A 27 -6.49 1.29 3.68
CA GLU A 27 -7.55 1.78 4.58
C GLU A 27 -8.14 0.66 5.45
N ASP A 28 -8.25 -0.55 4.91
CA ASP A 28 -8.73 -1.75 5.62
C ASP A 28 -7.74 -2.33 6.64
N LEU A 29 -6.50 -1.83 6.70
CA LEU A 29 -5.55 -2.27 7.71
C LEU A 29 -6.01 -1.77 9.10
N PRO A 30 -5.77 -2.54 10.17
CA PRO A 30 -5.93 -2.03 11.53
C PRO A 30 -5.19 -0.70 11.70
N GLU A 31 -5.82 0.27 12.36
CA GLU A 31 -5.39 1.66 12.38
C GLU A 31 -3.91 1.84 12.69
N GLU A 32 -3.41 1.17 13.73
CA GLU A 32 -2.01 1.28 14.13
C GLU A 32 -1.04 0.63 13.13
N TRP A 33 -1.49 -0.37 12.37
CA TRP A 33 -0.67 -0.99 11.32
C TRP A 33 -0.66 -0.11 10.07
N ARG A 34 -1.85 0.41 9.71
CA ARG A 34 -2.02 1.38 8.62
C ARG A 34 -1.09 2.57 8.80
N LEU A 35 -1.10 3.17 9.99
CA LEU A 35 -0.25 4.31 10.32
C LEU A 35 1.24 3.98 10.12
N THR A 36 1.70 2.84 10.65
CA THR A 36 3.11 2.44 10.49
C THR A 36 3.49 2.14 9.04
N VAL A 37 2.57 1.60 8.24
CA VAL A 37 2.79 1.35 6.81
C VAL A 37 2.86 2.66 6.04
N ILE A 38 1.96 3.61 6.27
CA ILE A 38 1.96 4.91 5.60
C ILE A 38 3.28 5.65 5.90
N LEU A 39 3.65 5.75 7.18
CA LEU A 39 4.86 6.47 7.56
C LEU A 39 6.12 5.83 6.95
N ALA A 40 6.22 4.50 6.92
CA ALA A 40 7.41 3.81 6.41
C ALA A 40 7.46 3.70 4.89
N ASP A 41 6.36 3.34 4.25
CA ASP A 41 6.31 2.92 2.83
C ASP A 41 5.87 4.05 1.88
N ILE A 42 5.26 5.12 2.41
CA ILE A 42 4.74 6.25 1.61
C ILE A 42 5.47 7.53 1.96
N GLU A 43 5.61 7.84 3.25
CA GLU A 43 6.28 9.06 3.73
C GLU A 43 7.79 8.87 3.92
N ASP A 44 8.30 7.65 3.73
CA ASP A 44 9.73 7.28 3.79
C ASP A 44 10.42 7.57 5.14
N TYR A 45 9.66 7.56 6.24
CA TYR A 45 10.20 7.70 7.59
C TYR A 45 11.00 6.45 7.98
N SER A 46 12.15 6.66 8.63
CA SER A 46 12.89 5.58 9.26
C SER A 46 12.12 5.00 10.45
N TYR A 47 12.43 3.76 10.84
CA TYR A 47 11.76 3.12 11.98
C TYR A 47 11.96 3.88 13.29
N LYS A 48 13.08 4.60 13.42
CA LYS A 48 13.36 5.47 14.58
C LYS A 48 12.43 6.68 14.60
N GLU A 49 12.29 7.39 13.48
CA GLU A 49 11.37 8.54 13.39
C GLU A 49 9.92 8.12 13.64
N ILE A 50 9.52 6.94 13.12
CA ILE A 50 8.19 6.38 13.39
C ILE A 50 8.01 6.11 14.89
N ALA A 51 9.00 5.51 15.55
CA ALA A 51 8.94 5.26 17.00
C ALA A 51 8.83 6.57 17.80
N GLU A 52 9.53 7.62 17.38
CA GLU A 52 9.51 8.93 18.01
C GLU A 52 8.16 9.64 17.85
N VAL A 53 7.56 9.60 16.66
CA VAL A 53 6.26 10.22 16.36
C VAL A 53 5.12 9.45 17.03
N THR A 54 5.11 8.12 16.91
CA THR A 54 4.02 7.27 17.42
C THR A 54 4.15 6.93 18.91
N LYS A 55 5.31 7.19 19.52
CA LYS A 55 5.67 6.76 20.89
C LYS A 55 5.67 5.25 21.09
N PHE A 56 5.64 4.47 20.01
CA PHE A 56 5.80 3.02 20.09
C PHE A 56 7.27 2.63 20.29
N PRO A 57 7.55 1.55 21.05
CA PRO A 57 8.87 0.95 21.05
C PRO A 57 9.29 0.55 19.62
N ILE A 58 10.59 0.63 19.31
CA ILE A 58 11.11 0.30 17.97
C ILE A 58 10.74 -1.13 17.53
N GLY A 59 10.76 -2.10 18.46
CA GLY A 59 10.32 -3.47 18.18
C GLY A 59 8.82 -3.58 17.89
N THR A 60 8.02 -2.71 18.51
CA THR A 60 6.58 -2.60 18.22
C THR A 60 6.36 -2.05 16.82
N VAL A 61 7.10 -1.00 16.41
CA VAL A 61 7.08 -0.49 15.03
C VAL A 61 7.39 -1.60 14.02
N MET A 62 8.50 -2.34 14.23
CA MET A 62 8.89 -3.45 13.35
C MET A 62 7.80 -4.52 13.27
N SER A 63 7.23 -4.93 14.41
CA SER A 63 6.18 -5.97 14.42
C SER A 63 4.86 -5.51 13.80
N LYS A 64 4.48 -4.24 13.95
CA LYS A 64 3.29 -3.65 13.32
C LYS A 64 3.49 -3.52 11.82
N LEU A 65 4.65 -3.02 11.38
CA LEU A 65 4.98 -2.89 9.97
C LEU A 65 5.02 -4.25 9.26
N HIS A 66 5.62 -5.27 9.88
CA HIS A 66 5.61 -6.63 9.35
C HIS A 66 4.19 -7.18 9.17
N ARG A 67 3.34 -7.05 10.20
CA ARG A 67 1.94 -7.49 10.13
C ARG A 67 1.11 -6.70 9.12
N GLY A 68 1.30 -5.38 9.07
CA GLY A 68 0.67 -4.48 8.12
C GLY A 68 1.01 -4.85 6.67
N ARG A 69 2.30 -4.97 6.34
CA ARG A 69 2.77 -5.38 5.01
C ARG A 69 2.27 -6.77 4.60
N ASN A 70 2.25 -7.73 5.53
CA ASN A 70 1.71 -9.06 5.27
C ASN A 70 0.21 -9.04 4.94
N LEU A 71 -0.58 -8.28 5.70
CA LEU A 71 -2.02 -8.16 5.44
C LEU A 71 -2.29 -7.41 4.15
N LEU A 72 -1.56 -6.32 3.89
CA LEU A 72 -1.65 -5.55 2.65
C LEU A 72 -1.34 -6.44 1.43
N ARG A 73 -0.25 -7.20 1.49
CA ARG A 73 0.11 -8.17 0.45
C ARG A 73 -1.01 -9.19 0.20
N LYS A 74 -1.61 -9.75 1.26
CA LYS A 74 -2.73 -10.70 1.12
C LYS A 74 -3.94 -10.06 0.43
N LYS A 75 -4.28 -8.83 0.81
CA LYS A 75 -5.39 -8.07 0.19
C LYS A 75 -5.14 -7.79 -1.29
N LEU A 76 -3.96 -7.29 -1.62
CA LEU A 76 -3.58 -7.00 -3.01
C LEU A 76 -3.51 -8.27 -3.88
N LEU A 77 -2.98 -9.37 -3.35
CA LEU A 77 -2.96 -10.65 -4.08
C LEU A 77 -4.37 -11.19 -4.34
N LYS A 78 -5.31 -10.99 -3.39
CA LYS A 78 -6.70 -11.37 -3.59
C LYS A 78 -7.32 -10.56 -4.72
N TYR A 79 -7.13 -9.24 -4.72
CA TYR A 79 -7.61 -8.35 -5.78
C TYR A 79 -7.10 -8.77 -7.16
N VAL A 80 -5.78 -8.99 -7.29
CA VAL A 80 -5.15 -9.38 -8.56
C VAL A 80 -5.70 -10.72 -9.09
N LYS A 81 -6.03 -11.65 -8.20
CA LYS A 81 -6.66 -12.94 -8.56
C LYS A 81 -8.12 -12.78 -8.99
N GLU A 82 -8.89 -11.95 -8.29
CA GLU A 82 -10.31 -11.71 -8.58
C GLU A 82 -10.50 -10.98 -9.91
N GLU A 83 -9.61 -10.03 -10.24
CA GLU A 83 -9.59 -9.31 -11.52
C GLU A 83 -8.94 -10.09 -12.68
N LYS A 84 -8.48 -11.33 -12.45
CA LYS A 84 -7.76 -12.17 -13.44
C LYS A 84 -6.54 -11.47 -14.08
N LEU A 85 -5.90 -10.54 -13.38
CA LEU A 85 -4.78 -9.75 -13.88
C LEU A 85 -3.46 -10.54 -13.93
N ILE A 86 -3.43 -11.74 -13.37
CA ILE A 86 -2.34 -12.72 -13.53
C ILE A 86 -2.96 -14.05 -13.95
N LYS A 87 -2.59 -14.56 -15.14
CA LYS A 87 -2.75 -15.98 -15.49
C LYS A 87 -1.52 -16.73 -14.99
N GLU A 88 -1.74 -17.89 -14.36
CA GLU A 88 -0.67 -18.85 -14.03
C GLU A 88 0.16 -19.25 -15.25
#